data_AF-A0A5C0XPF8-F1
#
_entry.id   AF-A0A5C0XPF8-F1
#
_cell.length_a   1.000
_cell.length_b   1.000
_cell.length_c   1.000
_cell.angle_alpha   90.00
_cell.angle_beta   90.00
_cell.angle_gamma   90.00
#
_symmetry.space_group_name_H-M   'P 1'
#
loop_
_entity.id
_entity.type
_entity.pdbx_description
1 polymer ?
#
loop_
_entity_poly.entity_id
_entity_poly.type
_entity_poly.pdbx_seq_one_letter_code
_entity_poly.pdbx_strand_id
1 'polypeptide(L)'
;MDVRKALIEQYGYAPEDIVFEVRGKRIYAYKSCGLKEKGHEGVYFGKIESDGIRLTIEGAFIIGPKATKNVIEVDDERARRWMKGEDIEVPEEGNRWVILKWRNFWLGGGKLINGVVKNYVPKERRLNI
;
A
#
# COMPACT_ATOMS: atom_id res chain seq x y z
N MET A 1 -9.68 -14.02 6.28
CA MET A 1 -9.97 -12.81 5.49
C MET A 1 -9.71 -13.14 4.04
N ASP A 2 -10.66 -12.87 3.15
CA ASP A 2 -10.44 -12.93 1.71
C ASP A 2 -9.70 -11.66 1.28
N VAL A 3 -8.44 -11.81 0.87
CA VAL A 3 -7.58 -10.67 0.49
C VAL A 3 -8.12 -9.97 -0.74
N ARG A 4 -8.62 -10.69 -1.75
CA ARG A 4 -9.10 -10.09 -3.01
C ARG A 4 -10.34 -9.25 -2.77
N LYS A 5 -11.30 -9.82 -2.02
CA LYS A 5 -12.51 -9.09 -1.62
C LYS A 5 -12.16 -7.81 -0.86
N ALA A 6 -11.26 -7.89 0.13
CA ALA A 6 -10.82 -6.72 0.90
C ALA A 6 -10.13 -5.66 0.01
N LEU A 7 -9.31 -6.07 -0.96
CA LEU A 7 -8.67 -5.13 -1.89
C LEU A 7 -9.68 -4.44 -2.82
N ILE A 8 -10.70 -5.16 -3.30
CA ILE A 8 -11.78 -4.56 -4.11
C ILE A 8 -12.62 -3.59 -3.27
N GLU A 9 -12.93 -3.96 -2.03
CA GLU A 9 -13.68 -3.09 -1.12
C GLU A 9 -12.91 -1.80 -0.80
N GLN A 10 -11.63 -1.93 -0.42
CA GLN A 10 -10.78 -0.81 -0.01
C GLN A 10 -10.25 0.02 -1.18
N TYR A 11 -9.72 -0.60 -2.22
CA TYR A 11 -8.97 0.08 -3.28
C TYR A 11 -9.66 -0.03 -4.65
N GLY A 12 -10.77 -0.76 -4.74
CA GLY A 12 -11.54 -0.89 -5.97
C GLY A 12 -10.93 -1.83 -7.01
N TYR A 13 -9.84 -2.54 -6.68
CA TYR A 13 -9.14 -3.41 -7.61
C TYR A 13 -8.36 -4.53 -6.93
N ALA A 14 -8.39 -5.73 -7.51
CA ALA A 14 -7.52 -6.85 -7.18
C ALA A 14 -7.13 -7.59 -8.48
N PRO A 15 -5.83 -7.77 -8.79
CA PRO A 15 -5.37 -8.50 -9.98
C PRO A 15 -5.78 -9.98 -9.95
N GLU A 16 -6.37 -10.50 -11.03
CA GLU A 16 -6.81 -11.90 -11.14
C GLU A 16 -5.66 -12.90 -11.25
N ASP A 17 -4.55 -12.51 -11.88
CA ASP A 17 -3.39 -13.36 -12.17
C ASP A 17 -2.32 -13.39 -11.06
N ILE A 18 -2.59 -12.76 -9.91
CA ILE A 18 -1.68 -12.71 -8.76
C ILE A 18 -2.20 -13.58 -7.61
N VAL A 19 -1.35 -14.44 -7.09
CA VAL A 19 -1.61 -15.18 -5.86
C VAL A 19 -1.26 -14.29 -4.66
N PHE A 20 -2.19 -14.21 -3.70
CA PHE A 20 -1.97 -13.54 -2.43
C PHE A 20 -1.87 -14.58 -1.32
N GLU A 21 -0.67 -14.77 -0.78
CA GLU A 21 -0.41 -15.69 0.31
C GLU A 21 -0.34 -14.94 1.64
N VAL A 22 -1.09 -15.41 2.63
CA VAL A 22 -1.10 -14.84 3.97
C VAL A 22 -0.19 -15.67 4.89
N ARG A 23 0.82 -15.03 5.47
CA ARG A 23 1.71 -15.61 6.49
C ARG A 23 1.59 -14.81 7.79
N GLY A 24 0.77 -15.30 8.72
CA GLY A 24 0.38 -14.56 9.92
C GLY A 24 -0.43 -13.32 9.55
N LYS A 25 0.08 -12.12 9.85
CA LYS A 25 -0.53 -10.85 9.42
C LYS A 25 0.07 -10.28 8.12
N ARG A 26 1.10 -10.91 7.55
CA ARG A 26 1.76 -10.43 6.34
C ARG A 26 1.12 -11.05 5.11
N ILE A 27 1.00 -10.27 4.05
CA ILE A 27 0.51 -10.69 2.74
C ILE A 27 1.69 -10.64 1.78
N TYR A 28 1.93 -11.73 1.06
CA TYR A 28 2.91 -11.82 -0.01
C TYR A 28 2.17 -11.99 -1.34
N ALA A 29 2.67 -11.34 -2.39
CA ALA A 29 2.11 -11.41 -3.73
C ALA A 29 3.12 -12.03 -4.69
N TYR A 30 2.68 -12.99 -5.49
CA TYR A 30 3.48 -13.60 -6.55
C TYR A 30 2.61 -14.07 -7.71
N LYS A 31 3.22 -14.26 -8.88
CA LYS A 31 2.61 -15.02 -9.97
C LYS A 31 3.08 -16.45 -9.86
N SER A 32 2.16 -17.41 -9.99
CA SER A 32 2.56 -18.80 -10.11
C SER A 32 3.41 -18.96 -11.37
N CYS A 33 4.53 -19.64 -11.23
CA CYS A 33 5.35 -20.05 -12.36
C CYS A 33 5.73 -21.51 -12.19
N GLY A 34 6.02 -22.21 -13.29
CA GLY A 34 6.40 -23.63 -13.26
C GLY A 34 7.79 -23.89 -12.67
N LEU A 35 8.52 -22.83 -12.29
CA LEU A 35 9.84 -22.92 -11.69
C LEU A 35 9.69 -23.18 -10.19
N LYS A 36 10.21 -24.33 -9.74
CA LYS A 36 10.28 -24.65 -8.32
C LYS A 36 11.56 -24.06 -7.74
N GLU A 37 11.44 -22.99 -6.97
CA GLU A 37 12.57 -22.40 -6.23
C GLU A 37 12.50 -22.78 -4.76
N LYS A 38 13.67 -22.87 -4.10
CA LYS A 38 13.76 -23.03 -2.64
C LYS A 38 13.92 -21.64 -2.03
N GLY A 39 12.94 -21.17 -1.26
CA GLY A 39 13.06 -19.89 -0.55
C GLY A 39 11.73 -19.21 -0.24
N HIS A 40 11.80 -17.91 0.07
CA HIS A 40 10.62 -17.08 0.25
C HIS A 40 10.03 -16.71 -1.11
N GLU A 41 8.85 -17.24 -1.40
CA GLU A 41 8.11 -16.85 -2.60
C GLU A 41 7.39 -15.51 -2.38
N GLY A 42 7.49 -14.66 -3.40
CA GLY A 42 6.71 -13.44 -3.53
C GLY A 42 7.26 -12.19 -2.85
N VAL A 43 6.69 -11.06 -3.26
CA VAL A 43 7.03 -9.74 -2.75
C VAL A 43 6.13 -9.43 -1.56
N TYR A 44 6.69 -8.80 -0.51
CA TYR A 44 5.91 -8.36 0.63
C TYR A 44 4.92 -7.26 0.20
N PHE A 45 3.65 -7.63 0.11
CA PHE A 45 2.59 -6.83 -0.49
C PHE A 45 1.92 -5.89 0.51
N GLY A 46 1.75 -6.34 1.76
CA GLY A 46 1.01 -5.58 2.74
C GLY A 46 0.84 -6.31 4.06
N LYS A 47 0.18 -5.65 5.00
CA LYS A 47 -0.14 -6.20 6.32
C LYS A 47 -1.64 -6.12 6.56
N ILE A 48 -2.18 -7.20 7.12
CA ILE A 48 -3.51 -7.23 7.70
C ILE A 48 -3.46 -6.49 9.03
N GLU A 49 -4.12 -5.34 9.06
CA GLU A 49 -4.39 -4.57 10.28
C GLU A 49 -5.81 -4.89 10.77
N SER A 50 -6.19 -4.37 11.93
CA SER A 50 -7.48 -4.72 12.56
C SER A 50 -8.71 -4.32 11.73
N ASP A 51 -8.57 -3.31 10.87
CA ASP A 51 -9.66 -2.71 10.11
C ASP A 51 -9.37 -2.60 8.60
N GLY A 52 -8.47 -3.44 8.09
CA GLY A 52 -8.20 -3.55 6.66
C GLY A 52 -6.75 -3.91 6.34
N ILE A 53 -6.42 -3.79 5.05
CA ILE A 53 -5.09 -4.05 4.53
C ILE A 53 -4.33 -2.73 4.39
N ARG A 54 -3.16 -2.65 5.02
CA ARG A 54 -2.15 -1.62 4.77
C ARG A 54 -1.16 -2.11 3.71
N LEU A 55 -1.04 -1.40 2.60
CA LEU A 55 -0.09 -1.73 1.54
C LEU A 55 1.36 -1.30 1.88
N THR A 56 2.32 -2.07 1.42
CA THR A 56 3.72 -1.61 1.28
C THR A 56 3.86 -0.69 0.07
N ILE A 57 5.07 -0.17 -0.17
CA ILE A 57 5.39 0.55 -1.42
C ILE A 57 5.19 -0.39 -2.61
N GLU A 58 5.71 -1.60 -2.56
CA GLU A 58 5.57 -2.60 -3.62
C GLU A 58 4.11 -3.00 -3.85
N GLY A 59 3.32 -3.22 -2.79
CA GLY A 59 1.90 -3.52 -2.92
C GLY A 59 1.12 -2.38 -3.55
N ALA A 60 1.43 -1.13 -3.17
CA ALA A 60 0.86 0.06 -3.81
C ALA A 60 1.26 0.15 -5.29
N PHE A 61 2.50 -0.17 -5.67
CA PHE A 61 2.91 -0.22 -7.07
C PHE A 61 2.17 -1.29 -7.88
N ILE A 62 1.88 -2.46 -7.28
CA ILE A 62 1.20 -3.57 -7.96
C ILE A 62 -0.27 -3.22 -8.29
N ILE A 63 -1.01 -2.61 -7.35
CA ILE A 63 -2.46 -2.36 -7.54
C ILE A 63 -2.83 -0.90 -7.79
N GLY A 64 -2.01 0.05 -7.34
CA GLY A 64 -2.23 1.48 -7.47
C GLY A 64 -2.61 1.93 -8.89
N PRO A 65 -1.89 1.49 -9.95
CA PRO A 65 -2.21 1.86 -11.33
C PRO A 65 -3.65 1.60 -11.79
N LYS A 66 -4.35 0.68 -11.14
CA LYS A 66 -5.74 0.32 -11.44
C LYS A 66 -6.69 0.53 -10.25
N ALA A 67 -6.19 1.07 -9.13
CA ALA A 67 -7.02 1.38 -7.98
C ALA A 67 -7.99 2.51 -8.32
N THR A 68 -9.26 2.32 -7.97
CA THR A 68 -10.36 3.27 -8.24
C THR A 68 -10.88 3.93 -6.96
N LYS A 69 -10.38 3.51 -5.79
CA LYS A 69 -10.76 4.03 -4.48
C LYS A 69 -9.53 4.30 -3.63
N ASN A 70 -9.67 5.23 -2.69
CA ASN A 70 -8.71 5.48 -1.62
C ASN A 70 -7.28 5.76 -2.12
N VAL A 71 -7.16 6.48 -3.24
CA VAL A 71 -5.90 7.02 -3.74
C VAL A 71 -5.89 8.52 -3.46
N ILE A 72 -4.87 8.99 -2.76
CA ILE A 72 -4.65 10.41 -2.49
C ILE A 72 -3.44 10.86 -3.31
N GLU A 73 -3.67 11.82 -4.21
CA GLU A 73 -2.59 12.45 -4.98
C GLU A 73 -1.99 13.61 -4.18
N VAL A 74 -0.66 13.65 -4.10
CA VAL A 74 0.07 14.65 -3.31
C VAL A 74 1.01 15.46 -4.20
N ASP A 75 1.26 16.70 -3.81
CA ASP A 75 2.26 17.57 -4.41
C ASP A 75 3.70 17.20 -4.01
N ASP A 76 4.68 17.92 -4.56
CA ASP A 76 6.11 17.70 -4.31
C ASP A 76 6.50 17.87 -2.84
N GLU A 77 5.88 18.83 -2.13
CA GLU A 77 6.20 19.12 -0.73
C GLU A 77 5.71 17.98 0.17
N ARG A 78 4.44 17.59 0.02
CA ARG A 78 3.84 16.48 0.76
C ARG A 78 4.51 15.15 0.43
N ALA A 79 4.87 14.90 -0.83
CA ALA A 79 5.63 13.72 -1.22
C ALA A 79 7.00 13.67 -0.52
N ARG A 80 7.73 14.79 -0.47
CA ARG A 80 9.01 14.88 0.23
C ARG A 80 8.86 14.61 1.73
N ARG A 81 7.89 15.23 2.40
CA ARG A 81 7.59 15.03 3.82
C ARG A 81 7.20 13.59 4.12
N TRP A 82 6.32 13.01 3.31
CA TRP A 82 5.94 11.60 3.39
C TRP A 82 7.16 10.68 3.32
N MET A 83 8.04 10.90 2.34
CA MET A 83 9.24 10.09 2.16
C MET A 83 10.30 10.33 3.24
N LYS A 84 10.24 11.43 4.00
CA LYS A 84 11.03 11.64 5.24
C LYS A 84 10.46 10.90 6.45
N GLY A 85 9.27 10.30 6.33
CA GLY A 85 8.60 9.60 7.41
C GLY A 85 7.65 10.47 8.24
N GLU A 86 7.27 11.64 7.72
CA GLU A 86 6.33 12.56 8.39
C GLU A 86 4.88 12.20 8.04
N ASP A 87 3.98 12.46 8.99
CA ASP A 87 2.54 12.53 8.73
C ASP A 87 2.26 13.75 7.83
N ILE A 88 1.26 13.64 6.95
CA ILE A 88 0.88 14.73 6.04
C ILE A 88 -0.57 15.11 6.20
N GLU A 89 -0.85 16.41 6.13
CA GLU A 89 -2.21 16.96 6.10
C GLU A 89 -2.75 16.99 4.66
N VAL A 90 -4.00 16.57 4.51
CA VAL A 90 -4.70 16.46 3.23
C VAL A 90 -6.10 17.06 3.36
N PRO A 91 -6.68 17.62 2.29
CA PRO A 91 -8.03 18.23 2.34
C PRO A 91 -9.17 17.19 2.39
N GLU A 92 -8.84 15.93 2.67
CA GLU A 92 -9.78 14.82 2.70
C GLU A 92 -10.03 14.37 4.15
N GLU A 93 -11.30 14.22 4.51
CA GLU A 93 -11.68 13.70 5.83
C GLU A 93 -11.92 12.18 5.80
N GLY A 94 -11.87 11.56 6.99
CA GLY A 94 -12.29 10.16 7.19
C GLY A 94 -11.34 9.32 8.03
N ASN A 95 -11.64 8.01 8.08
CA ASN A 95 -10.85 7.00 8.78
C ASN A 95 -10.72 5.75 7.90
N ARG A 96 -9.67 5.68 7.07
CA ARG A 96 -9.49 4.61 6.09
C ARG A 96 -8.03 4.43 5.67
N TRP A 97 -7.71 3.23 5.18
CA TRP A 97 -6.44 2.96 4.52
C TRP A 97 -6.41 3.57 3.12
N VAL A 98 -5.31 4.22 2.77
CA VAL A 98 -5.15 4.94 1.51
C VAL A 98 -3.82 4.58 0.84
N ILE A 99 -3.76 4.77 -0.47
CA ILE A 99 -2.53 4.75 -1.27
C ILE A 99 -2.12 6.19 -1.52
N LEU A 100 -0.86 6.53 -1.29
CA LEU A 100 -0.33 7.82 -1.71
C LEU A 100 0.29 7.73 -3.11
N LYS A 101 -0.06 8.69 -3.96
CA LYS A 101 0.44 8.83 -5.32
C LYS A 101 1.11 10.19 -5.48
N TRP A 102 2.30 10.22 -6.05
CA TRP A 102 2.98 11.45 -6.45
C TRP A 102 3.38 11.33 -7.90
N ARG A 103 2.75 12.10 -8.79
CA ARG A 103 2.96 12.01 -10.25
C ARG A 103 2.77 10.56 -10.72
N ASN A 104 3.81 9.91 -11.22
CA ASN A 104 3.79 8.52 -11.68
C ASN A 104 4.26 7.50 -10.63
N PHE A 105 4.52 7.92 -9.39
CA PHE A 105 5.07 7.10 -8.32
C PHE A 105 4.02 6.73 -7.27
N TRP A 106 4.06 5.49 -6.82
CA TRP A 106 3.20 4.95 -5.75
C TRP A 106 4.00 4.86 -4.46
N LEU A 107 3.69 5.73 -3.49
CA LEU A 107 4.52 5.95 -2.31
C LEU A 107 4.19 5.02 -1.14
N GLY A 108 3.37 4.00 -1.38
CA GLY A 108 2.92 3.04 -0.37
C GLY A 108 1.58 3.39 0.28
N GLY A 109 1.24 2.62 1.30
CA GLY A 109 0.00 2.78 2.05
C GLY A 109 0.16 3.68 3.28
N GLY A 110 -0.88 4.46 3.57
CA GLY A 110 -1.03 5.27 4.79
C GLY A 110 -2.41 5.08 5.41
N LYS A 111 -2.62 5.63 6.62
CA LYS A 111 -3.95 5.67 7.23
C LYS A 111 -4.43 7.10 7.36
N LEU A 112 -5.48 7.46 6.63
CA LEU A 112 -6.14 8.75 6.80
C LEU A 112 -6.97 8.73 8.07
N ILE A 113 -6.78 9.72 8.93
CA ILE A 113 -7.55 9.98 10.15
C ILE A 113 -7.74 11.48 10.26
N ASN A 114 -8.97 11.96 10.10
CA ASN A 114 -9.38 13.36 10.30
C ASN A 114 -8.45 14.38 9.61
N GLY A 115 -8.32 14.31 8.29
CA GLY A 115 -7.45 15.21 7.52
C GLY A 115 -5.96 14.89 7.55
N VAL A 116 -5.51 13.88 8.32
CA VAL A 116 -4.09 13.53 8.46
C VAL A 116 -3.83 12.10 8.00
N VAL A 117 -2.92 11.93 7.03
CA VAL A 117 -2.42 10.60 6.64
C VAL A 117 -1.23 10.24 7.50
N LYS A 118 -1.40 9.20 8.32
CA LYS A 118 -0.36 8.63 9.18
C LYS A 118 0.70 7.89 8.37
N ASN A 119 1.96 8.16 8.68
CA ASN A 119 3.12 7.65 7.96
C ASN A 119 3.44 6.19 8.27
N TYR A 120 3.70 5.42 7.21
CA TYR A 120 4.14 4.02 7.29
C TYR A 120 5.34 3.70 6.40
N VAL A 121 6.08 4.70 5.95
CA VAL A 121 7.35 4.51 5.24
C VAL A 121 8.35 3.86 6.19
N PRO A 122 8.92 2.68 5.84
CA PRO A 122 9.91 1.99 6.67
C PRO A 122 11.09 2.91 6.99
N LYS A 123 11.62 2.85 8.22
CA LYS A 123 12.67 3.77 8.70
C LYS A 123 13.89 3.75 7.80
N GLU A 124 14.27 2.56 7.35
CA GLU A 124 15.39 2.27 6.46
C GLU A 124 15.21 2.79 5.03
N ARG A 125 13.99 3.19 4.64
CA ARG A 125 13.66 3.76 3.33
C ARG A 125 13.36 5.26 3.38
N ARG A 126 13.50 5.89 4.55
CA ARG A 126 13.25 7.33 4.69
C ARG A 126 14.40 8.13 4.09
N LEU A 127 14.05 9.25 3.47
CA LEU A 127 15.02 10.19 2.94
C LEU A 127 15.70 10.95 4.07
N ASN A 128 17.01 10.73 4.24
CA ASN A 128 17.87 11.51 5.13
C ASN A 128 18.49 12.65 4.30
N ILE A 129 17.75 13.75 4.15
CA ILE A 129 18.18 14.94 3.40
C ILE A 129 17.94 16.18 4.24
#